data_AF-A0A016T1Z0-F1
#
_entry.id   AF-A0A016T1Z0-F1
#
_cell.length_a   1.000
_cell.length_b   1.000
_cell.length_c   1.000
_cell.angle_alpha   90.00
_cell.angle_beta   90.00
_cell.angle_gamma   90.00
#
_symmetry.space_group_name_H-M   'P 1'
#
loop_
_entity.id
_entity.type
_entity.pdbx_description
1 polymer ?
#
loop_
_entity_poly.entity_id
_entity_poly.type
_entity_poly.pdbx_seq_one_letter_code
_entity_poly.pdbx_strand_id
1 'polypeptide(L)'
;MAERGRRTAIAAESDSTRLRRLAKDDPSIAEVLQQLVDTVKQAATSFKTCALLAGSSMPQAQHHERELDHIVLELECAALIK
;
A
#
# COMPACT_ATOMS: atom_id res chain seq x y z
N MET A 1 29.13 -5.64 -19.35
CA MET A 1 29.08 -4.45 -18.47
C MET A 1 27.66 -3.93 -18.16
N ALA A 2 26.61 -4.36 -18.87
CA ALA A 2 25.23 -3.88 -18.64
C ALA A 2 24.54 -4.37 -17.34
N GLU A 3 24.99 -5.49 -16.76
CA GLU A 3 24.39 -6.12 -15.56
C GLU A 3 24.57 -5.28 -14.28
N ARG A 4 25.72 -4.59 -14.17
CA ARG A 4 26.13 -3.90 -12.95
C ARG A 4 25.39 -2.57 -12.76
N GLY A 5 25.11 -1.87 -13.86
CA GLY A 5 24.32 -0.63 -13.87
C GLY A 5 22.84 -0.86 -13.51
N ARG A 6 22.27 -1.99 -13.94
CA ARG A 6 20.89 -2.41 -13.60
C ARG A 6 20.72 -2.60 -12.08
N ARG A 7 21.69 -3.24 -11.42
CA ARG A 7 21.66 -3.48 -9.96
C ARG A 7 21.81 -2.21 -9.12
N THR A 8 22.61 -1.25 -9.56
CA THR A 8 22.76 0.04 -8.85
C THR A 8 21.55 0.95 -8.99
N ALA A 9 20.82 0.90 -10.11
CA ALA A 9 19.59 1.65 -10.29
C ALA A 9 18.44 1.15 -9.39
N ILE A 10 18.41 -0.16 -9.11
CA ILE A 10 17.42 -0.80 -8.22
C ILE A 10 17.67 -0.44 -6.73
N ALA A 11 18.91 -0.09 -6.36
CA ALA A 11 19.27 0.23 -4.98
C ALA A 11 18.85 1.65 -4.53
N ALA A 12 18.53 2.53 -5.48
CA ALA A 12 18.00 3.88 -5.23
C ALA A 12 16.51 4.00 -5.62
N GLU A 13 15.89 2.89 -6.01
CA GLU A 13 14.50 2.81 -6.43
C GLU A 13 13.61 2.84 -5.18
N SER A 14 12.62 3.76 -5.13
CA SER A 14 11.56 3.72 -4.12
C SER A 14 10.84 2.37 -4.18
N ASP A 15 10.45 1.81 -3.03
CA ASP A 15 9.74 0.53 -2.96
C ASP A 15 8.49 0.50 -3.85
N SER A 16 7.80 1.64 -3.98
CA SER A 16 6.63 1.78 -4.87
C SER A 16 6.96 1.63 -6.36
N THR A 17 8.14 2.07 -6.79
CA THR A 17 8.62 1.91 -8.18
C THR A 17 9.05 0.47 -8.43
N ARG A 18 9.70 -0.15 -7.44
CA ARG A 18 10.11 -1.56 -7.50
C ARG A 18 8.91 -2.50 -7.58
N LEU A 19 7.87 -2.27 -6.77
CA LEU A 19 6.63 -3.04 -6.81
C LEU A 19 5.90 -2.90 -8.14
N ARG A 20 5.80 -1.68 -8.69
CA ARG A 20 5.20 -1.46 -10.01
C ARG A 20 5.92 -2.21 -11.12
N ARG A 21 7.25 -2.20 -11.11
CA ARG A 21 8.05 -2.95 -12.09
C ARG A 21 7.82 -4.45 -11.96
N LEU A 22 7.85 -4.99 -10.74
CA LEU A 22 7.57 -6.40 -10.49
C LEU A 22 6.18 -6.81 -10.98
N ALA A 23 5.16 -5.98 -10.72
CA ALA A 23 3.79 -6.26 -11.12
C ALA A 23 3.55 -6.13 -12.64
N LYS A 24 4.38 -5.34 -13.33
CA LYS A 24 4.40 -5.27 -14.79
C LYS A 24 5.03 -6.52 -15.43
N ASP A 25 6.08 -7.05 -14.79
CA ASP A 25 6.80 -8.22 -15.26
C ASP A 25 6.07 -9.54 -14.94
N ASP A 26 5.28 -9.57 -13.86
CA ASP A 26 4.53 -10.75 -13.38
C ASP A 26 3.08 -10.39 -12.99
N PRO A 27 2.07 -10.86 -13.75
CA PRO A 27 0.65 -10.65 -13.45
C PRO A 27 0.21 -11.19 -12.09
N SER A 28 0.84 -12.23 -11.56
CA SER A 28 0.49 -12.78 -10.24
C SER A 28 0.84 -11.80 -9.10
N ILE A 29 1.89 -11.01 -9.28
CA ILE A 29 2.27 -9.95 -8.34
C ILE A 29 1.24 -8.81 -8.37
N ALA A 30 0.71 -8.49 -9.55
CA ALA A 30 -0.39 -7.53 -9.69
C ALA A 30 -1.64 -7.98 -8.92
N GLU A 31 -2.02 -9.24 -9.04
CA GLU A 31 -3.15 -9.82 -8.29
C GLU A 31 -2.92 -9.78 -6.78
N VAL A 32 -1.74 -10.16 -6.31
CA VAL A 32 -1.40 -10.12 -4.87
C VAL A 32 -1.40 -8.69 -4.34
N LEU A 33 -0.87 -7.72 -5.10
CA LEU A 33 -0.91 -6.30 -4.72
C LEU A 33 -2.34 -5.77 -4.63
N GLN A 34 -3.20 -6.15 -5.58
CA GLN A 34 -4.61 -5.76 -5.53
C GLN A 34 -5.32 -6.37 -4.31
N GLN A 35 -5.08 -7.66 -4.03
CA GLN A 35 -5.63 -8.34 -2.83
C GLN A 35 -5.15 -7.67 -1.53
N LEU A 36 -3.89 -7.23 -1.48
CA LEU A 36 -3.36 -6.50 -0.34
C LEU A 36 -4.07 -5.16 -0.15
N VAL A 37 -4.24 -4.38 -1.23
CA VAL A 37 -4.99 -3.11 -1.20
C VAL A 37 -6.40 -3.33 -0.66
N ASP A 38 -7.11 -4.32 -1.18
CA ASP A 38 -8.49 -4.61 -0.78
C ASP A 38 -8.58 -5.05 0.68
N THR A 39 -7.62 -5.86 1.15
CA THR A 39 -7.54 -6.30 2.55
C THR A 39 -7.31 -5.13 3.49
N VAL A 40 -6.39 -4.21 3.15
CA VAL A 40 -6.10 -3.05 3.98
C VAL A 40 -7.26 -2.06 3.98
N LYS A 41 -7.95 -1.87 2.85
CA LYS A 41 -9.20 -1.10 2.78
C LYS A 41 -10.27 -1.67 3.70
N GLN A 42 -10.48 -2.99 3.66
CA GLN A 42 -11.45 -3.66 4.53
C GLN A 42 -11.09 -3.49 6.01
N ALA A 43 -9.81 -3.59 6.36
CA ALA A 43 -9.33 -3.33 7.71
C ALA A 43 -9.57 -1.86 8.14
N ALA A 44 -9.30 -0.90 7.26
CA ALA A 44 -9.56 0.52 7.51
C ALA A 44 -11.06 0.83 7.70
N THR A 45 -11.93 0.23 6.90
CA THR A 45 -13.39 0.34 7.07
C THR A 45 -13.84 -0.25 8.40
N SER A 46 -13.29 -1.41 8.77
CA SER A 46 -13.59 -2.06 10.05
C SER A 46 -13.13 -1.20 11.22
N PHE A 47 -11.94 -0.61 11.13
CA PHE A 47 -11.42 0.34 12.11
C PHE A 47 -12.35 1.55 12.27
N LYS A 48 -12.73 2.23 11.18
CA LYS A 48 -13.66 3.38 11.20
C LYS A 48 -15.00 3.03 11.84
N THR A 49 -15.52 1.84 11.57
CA THR A 49 -16.75 1.33 12.19
C THR A 49 -16.57 1.15 13.70
N CYS A 50 -15.49 0.51 14.13
CA CYS A 50 -15.18 0.33 15.55
C CYS A 50 -14.94 1.67 16.27
N ALA A 51 -14.22 2.60 15.64
CA ALA A 51 -13.97 3.94 16.17
C ALA A 51 -15.28 4.71 16.36
N LEU A 52 -16.18 4.66 15.38
CA LEU A 52 -17.51 5.27 15.47
C LEU A 52 -18.32 4.70 16.63
N LEU A 53 -18.31 3.37 16.80
CA LEU A 53 -19.03 2.69 17.88
C LEU A 53 -18.43 2.96 19.27
N ALA A 54 -17.10 3.02 19.37
CA ALA A 54 -16.40 3.30 20.62
C ALA A 54 -16.53 4.78 21.04
N GLY A 55 -16.74 5.69 20.08
CA GLY A 55 -16.91 7.12 20.32
C GLY A 55 -15.73 7.72 21.08
N SER A 56 -16.00 8.39 22.19
CA SER A 56 -14.97 9.00 23.05
C SER A 56 -14.07 7.98 23.76
N SER A 57 -14.40 6.68 23.73
CA SER A 57 -13.61 5.62 24.38
C SER A 57 -12.36 5.23 23.57
N MET A 58 -12.22 5.70 22.32
CA MET A 58 -11.07 5.45 21.48
C MET A 58 -10.28 6.76 21.25
N PRO A 59 -9.37 7.13 22.17
CA PRO A 59 -8.56 8.31 21.99
C PRO A 59 -7.70 8.17 20.72
N GLN A 60 -7.49 9.28 20.02
CA GLN A 60 -6.71 9.34 18.77
C GLN A 60 -7.29 8.58 17.57
N ALA A 61 -8.56 8.12 17.62
CA ALA A 61 -9.19 7.47 16.47
C ALA A 61 -9.02 8.24 15.15
N GLN A 62 -9.23 9.57 15.16
CA GLN A 62 -9.05 10.42 13.97
C GLN A 62 -7.60 10.44 13.45
N HIS A 63 -6.60 10.30 14.31
CA HIS A 63 -5.20 10.22 13.89
C HIS A 63 -4.95 8.91 13.14
N HIS A 64 -5.38 7.80 13.74
CA HIS A 64 -5.23 6.47 13.14
C HIS A 64 -6.04 6.31 11.85
N GLU A 65 -7.22 6.94 11.74
CA GLU A 65 -7.96 6.99 10.47
C GLU A 65 -7.14 7.66 9.37
N ARG A 66 -6.47 8.78 9.67
CA ARG A 66 -5.61 9.47 8.69
C ARG A 66 -4.38 8.65 8.31
N GLU A 67 -3.77 7.96 9.28
CA GLU A 67 -2.65 7.05 9.01
C GLU A 67 -3.07 5.91 8.09
N LEU A 68 -4.23 5.30 8.36
CA LEU A 68 -4.79 4.23 7.52
C LEU A 68 -5.12 4.74 6.11
N ASP A 69 -5.73 5.93 5.99
CA ASP A 69 -6.02 6.53 4.69
C ASP A 69 -4.73 6.82 3.90
N HIS A 70 -3.66 7.27 4.57
CA HIS A 70 -2.35 7.46 3.96
C HIS A 70 -1.72 6.13 3.49
N ILE A 71 -1.79 5.07 4.31
CA ILE A 71 -1.29 3.74 3.93
C ILE A 71 -2.03 3.21 2.70
N VAL A 72 -3.37 3.34 2.66
CA VAL A 72 -4.18 2.92 1.51
C VAL A 72 -3.74 3.68 0.26
N LEU A 73 -3.54 5.00 0.35
CA LEU A 73 -3.11 5.82 -0.78
C LEU A 73 -1.74 5.39 -1.34
N GLU A 74 -0.77 5.13 -0.47
CA GLU A 74 0.57 4.66 -0.87
C GLU A 74 0.51 3.29 -1.54
N LEU A 75 -0.31 2.37 -1.00
CA LEU A 75 -0.52 1.05 -1.59
C LEU A 75 -1.22 1.13 -2.95
N GLU A 76 -2.24 1.98 -3.09
CA GLU A 76 -2.90 2.22 -4.38
C GLU A 76 -1.93 2.83 -5.40
N CYS A 77 -1.07 3.76 -4.97
CA CYS A 77 -0.01 4.30 -5.81
C CYS A 77 0.94 3.18 -6.29
N ALA A 78 1.33 2.26 -5.42
CA ALA A 78 2.18 1.13 -5.78
C ALA A 78 1.46 0.08 -6.65
N ALA A 79 0.14 -0.06 -6.50
CA ALA A 79 -0.68 -1.00 -7.25
C ALA A 79 -1.21 -0.44 -8.58
N LEU A 80 -1.10 0.88 -8.82
CA LEU A 80 -1.43 1.51 -10.10
C LEU A 80 -0.48 1.02 -11.20
N ILE A 81 -0.91 -0.07 -11.83
CA ILE A 81 -0.40 -0.58 -13.10
C ILE A 81 -1.38 -0.03 -14.15
N LYS A 82 -1.03 1.12 -14.74
CA LYS A 82 -1.64 1.57 -16.00
C LYS A 82 -0.67 1.35 -17.12
#